data_AF-F5R8G6-F1
#
_entry.id   AF-F5R8G6-F1
#
_cell.length_a   1.000
_cell.length_b   1.000
_cell.length_c   1.000
_cell.angle_alpha   90.00
_cell.angle_beta   90.00
_cell.angle_gamma   90.00
#
_symmetry.space_group_name_H-M   'P 1'
#
loop_
_entity.id
_entity.type
_entity.pdbx_description
1 polymer ?
#
loop_
_entity_poly.entity_id
_entity_poly.type
_entity_poly.pdbx_seq_one_letter_code
_entity_poly.pdbx_strand_id
1 'polypeptide(L)'
;MSTDNAHAGLADFLAAGTDADEVPELDRLLRARPLLGAFSTLFHGSEAEVLMRVMVLGEIGRNADMPRWSPDSLRARFAFIDPVKLETVLRRLRDHTLLRFEDGQYLLSDIGRNAGAALTMLLELSGEEDAELGFLTAQLAGLQAVDRDTGDALQQLLGKLNDLTLHFEDAIASGSEFRILSARRRLAANARWLDRGTALLRDLLADEDIPFERATLAQRIGLAQSRLARVDASFQRALNKIESQRVTLGGSGISSSDVAGWLRGLDAAALAGLCADALTPCPDLTLLAGGHELLDRAEPAAANEPVPEAAAAVLPAPDDAPIAPAPQMEDLRLLELFGQRMARLTAPSALADIVPGGSFAQASYRMSLLALLRDADADGMREAGEGPIADFLRMPVDVRFSEQLQPVEDDNVAAITVGEVVPRPADPI
;
A
#
# COMPACT_ATOMS: atom_id res chain seq x y z
N MET A 1 -41.02 8.63 18.91
CA MET A 1 -40.25 9.81 19.34
C MET A 1 -40.51 10.90 18.33
N SER A 2 -41.18 11.98 18.72
CA SER A 2 -41.51 13.09 17.81
C SER A 2 -40.24 13.72 17.23
N THR A 3 -40.31 14.12 15.97
CA THR A 3 -39.26 14.80 15.20
C THR A 3 -38.60 15.97 15.95
N ASP A 4 -39.36 16.69 16.79
CA ASP A 4 -38.88 17.78 17.64
C ASP A 4 -37.73 17.39 18.58
N ASN A 5 -37.78 16.21 19.20
CA ASN A 5 -36.77 15.83 20.20
C ASN A 5 -35.44 15.41 19.54
N ALA A 6 -35.47 15.04 18.27
CA ALA A 6 -34.28 14.71 17.48
C ALA A 6 -33.62 15.96 16.86
N HIS A 7 -34.39 17.01 16.54
CA HIS A 7 -33.82 18.31 16.15
C HIS A 7 -33.11 18.98 17.33
N ALA A 8 -33.65 18.87 18.55
CA ALA A 8 -33.03 19.41 19.76
C ALA A 8 -31.63 18.84 20.02
N GLY A 9 -31.44 17.52 19.87
CA GLY A 9 -30.12 16.90 20.07
C GLY A 9 -29.12 17.14 18.93
N LEU A 10 -29.58 17.48 17.73
CA LEU A 10 -28.70 17.80 16.60
C LEU A 10 -28.15 19.24 16.70
N ALA A 11 -28.97 20.17 17.21
CA ALA A 11 -28.57 21.56 17.42
C ALA A 11 -27.33 21.70 18.34
N ASP A 12 -27.17 20.81 19.31
CA ASP A 12 -26.01 20.78 20.21
C ASP A 12 -24.68 20.47 19.48
N PHE A 13 -24.73 19.87 18.29
CA PHE A 13 -23.55 19.61 17.46
C PHE A 13 -23.25 20.73 16.47
N LEU A 14 -24.18 21.66 16.27
CA LEU A 14 -24.04 22.74 15.30
C LEU A 14 -23.47 24.01 15.96
N ALA A 15 -22.79 24.82 15.15
CA ALA A 15 -22.34 26.13 15.61
C ALA A 15 -23.55 27.01 15.99
N ALA A 16 -23.36 27.91 16.96
CA ALA A 16 -24.43 28.79 17.42
C ALA A 16 -25.01 29.62 16.26
N GLY A 17 -26.33 29.55 16.07
CA GLY A 17 -27.03 30.26 15.00
C GLY A 17 -27.12 29.50 13.67
N THR A 18 -26.61 28.26 13.59
CA THR A 18 -26.81 27.39 12.43
C THR A 18 -28.05 26.53 12.62
N ASP A 19 -29.03 26.65 11.72
CA ASP A 19 -30.18 25.73 11.68
C ASP A 19 -29.79 24.45 10.93
N ALA A 20 -30.20 23.30 11.47
CA ALA A 20 -29.96 22.00 10.85
C ALA A 20 -30.64 21.87 9.48
N ASP A 21 -31.78 22.54 9.27
CA ASP A 21 -32.52 22.51 8.02
C ASP A 21 -31.88 23.41 6.94
N GLU A 22 -30.96 24.30 7.32
CA GLU A 22 -30.22 25.18 6.43
C GLU A 22 -28.89 24.58 5.94
N VAL A 23 -28.50 23.40 6.43
CA VAL A 23 -27.25 22.72 6.05
C VAL A 23 -27.54 21.70 4.93
N PRO A 24 -27.15 21.97 3.66
CA PRO A 24 -27.48 21.09 2.53
C PRO A 24 -26.93 19.67 2.67
N GLU A 25 -25.78 19.51 3.31
CA GLU A 25 -25.13 18.22 3.56
C GLU A 25 -25.96 17.32 4.50
N LEU A 26 -26.80 17.92 5.36
CA LEU A 26 -27.65 17.18 6.30
C LEU A 26 -28.96 16.73 5.66
N ASP A 27 -29.47 17.38 4.62
CA ASP A 27 -30.80 17.13 4.04
C ASP A 27 -31.00 15.64 3.65
N ARG A 28 -29.99 15.00 3.05
CA ARG A 28 -30.05 13.56 2.72
C ARG A 28 -30.10 12.68 3.98
N LEU A 29 -29.34 13.03 5.02
CA LEU A 29 -29.28 12.27 6.28
C LEU A 29 -30.56 12.45 7.11
N LEU A 30 -31.11 13.67 7.13
CA LEU A 30 -32.37 14.00 7.79
C LEU A 30 -33.53 13.19 7.17
N ARG A 31 -33.56 13.09 5.84
CA ARG A 31 -34.52 12.21 5.13
C ARG A 31 -34.30 10.72 5.39
N ALA A 32 -33.06 10.31 5.61
CA ALA A 32 -32.71 8.92 5.93
C ALA A 32 -32.86 8.54 7.42
N ARG A 33 -33.33 9.45 8.30
CA ARG A 33 -33.47 9.22 9.76
C ARG A 33 -34.15 7.89 10.14
N PRO A 34 -35.26 7.45 9.52
CA PRO A 34 -35.87 6.16 9.85
C PRO A 34 -34.95 4.97 9.59
N LEU A 35 -34.17 5.02 8.50
CA LEU A 35 -33.20 3.99 8.17
C LEU A 35 -31.99 4.00 9.12
N LEU A 36 -31.51 5.20 9.50
CA LEU A 36 -30.45 5.35 10.50
C LEU A 36 -30.88 4.81 11.88
N GLY A 37 -32.13 5.03 12.27
CA GLY A 37 -32.71 4.44 13.48
C GLY A 37 -32.78 2.91 13.44
N ALA A 38 -33.10 2.34 12.28
CA ALA A 38 -33.06 0.90 12.04
C ALA A 38 -31.64 0.33 12.21
N PHE A 39 -30.62 0.97 11.65
CA PHE A 39 -29.23 0.56 11.83
C PHE A 39 -28.74 0.71 13.29
N SER A 40 -29.09 1.81 13.96
CA SER A 40 -28.82 1.98 15.39
C SER A 40 -29.41 0.81 16.19
N THR A 41 -30.64 0.39 15.88
CA THR A 41 -31.27 -0.77 16.51
C THR A 41 -30.51 -2.07 16.20
N LEU A 42 -30.10 -2.30 14.96
CA LEU A 42 -29.41 -3.54 14.56
C LEU A 42 -28.05 -3.67 15.25
N PHE A 43 -27.33 -2.56 15.40
CA PHE A 43 -25.94 -2.52 15.88
C PHE A 43 -25.78 -2.18 17.37
N HIS A 44 -26.87 -1.92 18.10
CA HIS A 44 -26.79 -1.56 19.52
C HIS A 44 -26.64 -2.77 20.47
N GLY A 45 -25.61 -2.83 21.30
CA GLY A 45 -25.45 -3.86 22.34
C GLY A 45 -24.15 -4.65 22.18
N SER A 46 -24.11 -5.87 22.71
CA SER A 46 -22.94 -6.75 22.54
C SER A 46 -22.84 -7.30 21.12
N GLU A 47 -21.62 -7.65 20.69
CA GLU A 47 -21.38 -8.23 19.36
C GLU A 47 -22.26 -9.46 19.10
N ALA A 48 -22.40 -10.35 20.07
CA ALA A 48 -23.26 -11.52 19.96
C ALA A 48 -24.72 -11.16 19.68
N GLU A 49 -25.26 -10.13 20.36
CA GLU A 49 -26.64 -9.66 20.13
C GLU A 49 -26.82 -9.00 18.75
N VAL A 50 -25.78 -8.30 18.27
CA VAL A 50 -25.76 -7.73 16.92
C VAL A 50 -25.79 -8.85 15.88
N LEU A 51 -24.89 -9.84 15.99
CA LEU A 51 -24.82 -10.99 15.09
C LEU A 51 -26.16 -11.73 15.05
N MET A 52 -26.80 -11.97 16.19
CA MET A 52 -28.10 -12.65 16.22
C MET A 52 -29.20 -11.85 15.53
N ARG A 53 -29.29 -10.53 15.74
CA ARG A 53 -30.29 -9.68 15.06
C ARG A 53 -30.06 -9.62 13.56
N VAL A 54 -28.82 -9.42 13.13
CA VAL A 54 -28.45 -9.36 11.71
C VAL A 54 -28.75 -10.69 11.02
N MET A 55 -28.37 -11.81 11.66
CA MET A 55 -28.64 -13.15 11.13
C MET A 55 -30.13 -13.45 11.03
N VAL A 56 -30.90 -13.20 12.10
CA VAL A 56 -32.36 -13.44 12.09
C VAL A 56 -33.07 -12.57 11.04
N LEU A 57 -32.74 -11.28 10.97
CA LEU A 57 -33.31 -10.38 9.96
C LEU A 57 -32.96 -10.82 8.54
N GLY A 58 -31.69 -11.15 8.29
CA GLY A 58 -31.21 -11.61 6.99
C GLY A 58 -31.88 -12.91 6.55
N GLU A 59 -32.04 -13.86 7.46
CA GLU A 59 -32.66 -15.16 7.17
C GLU A 59 -34.17 -15.02 6.85
N ILE A 60 -34.89 -14.18 7.60
CA ILE A 60 -36.30 -13.85 7.29
C ILE A 60 -36.40 -13.16 5.92
N GLY A 61 -35.43 -12.30 5.58
CA GLY A 61 -35.42 -11.54 4.33
C GLY A 61 -35.03 -12.34 3.08
N ARG A 62 -34.23 -13.40 3.21
CA ARG A 62 -33.78 -14.23 2.07
C ARG A 62 -34.87 -15.14 1.49
N ASN A 63 -35.85 -15.52 2.29
CA ASN A 63 -36.79 -16.57 1.91
C ASN A 63 -37.96 -16.01 1.08
N ALA A 64 -37.75 -15.83 -0.23
CA ALA A 64 -38.73 -15.24 -1.15
C ALA A 64 -40.08 -15.99 -1.19
N ASP A 65 -40.03 -17.32 -1.00
CA ASP A 65 -41.21 -18.20 -1.06
C ASP A 65 -42.08 -18.14 0.21
N MET A 66 -41.58 -17.55 1.29
CA MET A 66 -42.29 -17.44 2.57
C MET A 66 -42.20 -16.01 3.13
N PRO A 67 -42.99 -15.06 2.59
CA PRO A 67 -42.96 -13.66 3.04
C PRO A 67 -43.63 -13.43 4.40
N ARG A 68 -44.34 -14.44 4.92
CA ARG A 68 -45.06 -14.40 6.21
C ARG A 68 -44.65 -15.60 7.06
N TRP A 69 -44.33 -15.34 8.32
CA TRP A 69 -43.80 -16.35 9.24
C TRP A 69 -44.68 -16.51 10.47
N SER A 70 -45.08 -17.72 10.82
CA SER A 70 -45.73 -17.96 12.11
C SER A 70 -44.68 -18.00 13.23
N PRO A 71 -45.05 -17.74 14.50
CA PRO A 71 -44.14 -17.89 15.63
C PRO A 71 -43.49 -19.29 15.68
N ASP A 72 -44.27 -20.33 15.40
CA ASP A 72 -43.78 -21.71 15.42
C ASP A 72 -42.82 -22.01 14.25
N SER A 73 -43.06 -21.44 13.06
CA SER A 73 -42.13 -21.62 11.93
C SER A 73 -40.80 -20.90 12.17
N LEU A 74 -40.80 -19.74 12.85
CA LEU A 74 -39.57 -19.07 13.28
C LEU A 74 -38.82 -19.87 14.33
N ARG A 75 -39.50 -20.40 15.36
CA ARG A 75 -38.86 -21.25 16.37
C ARG A 75 -38.25 -22.51 15.76
N ALA A 76 -38.94 -23.12 14.80
CA ALA A 76 -38.41 -24.27 14.06
C ALA A 76 -37.18 -23.90 13.21
N ARG A 77 -37.23 -22.77 12.49
CA ARG A 77 -36.11 -22.27 11.68
C ARG A 77 -34.88 -21.93 12.51
N PHE A 78 -35.08 -21.32 13.69
CA PHE A 78 -34.02 -20.87 14.58
C PHE A 78 -33.85 -21.76 15.81
N ALA A 79 -34.10 -23.07 15.68
CA ALA A 79 -34.07 -24.02 16.80
C ALA A 79 -32.70 -24.10 17.53
N PHE A 80 -31.63 -23.60 16.90
CA PHE A 80 -30.30 -23.51 17.48
C PHE A 80 -30.11 -22.28 18.40
N ILE A 81 -31.07 -21.35 18.45
CA ILE A 81 -31.06 -20.18 19.34
C ILE A 81 -31.89 -20.49 20.58
N ASP A 82 -31.41 -20.06 21.75
CA ASP A 82 -32.21 -20.09 22.97
C ASP A 82 -33.57 -19.39 22.77
N PRO A 83 -34.70 -20.03 23.12
CA PRO A 83 -36.03 -19.50 22.85
C PRO A 83 -36.28 -18.10 23.44
N VAL A 84 -35.79 -17.82 24.64
CA VAL A 84 -36.00 -16.52 25.31
C VAL A 84 -35.19 -15.43 24.59
N LYS A 85 -33.98 -15.76 24.14
CA LYS A 85 -33.14 -14.85 23.36
C LYS A 85 -33.75 -14.59 21.97
N LEU A 86 -34.28 -15.61 21.31
CA LEU A 86 -34.96 -15.45 20.02
C LEU A 86 -36.17 -14.51 20.14
N GLU A 87 -37.04 -14.72 21.13
CA GLU A 87 -38.19 -13.83 21.38
C GLU A 87 -37.75 -12.40 21.70
N THR A 88 -36.61 -12.23 22.39
CA THR A 88 -36.03 -10.91 22.64
C THR A 88 -35.54 -10.23 21.37
N VAL A 89 -34.88 -10.98 20.48
CA VAL A 89 -34.46 -10.49 19.16
C VAL A 89 -35.68 -10.10 18.32
N LEU A 90 -36.68 -10.98 18.17
CA LEU A 90 -37.90 -10.72 17.39
C LEU A 90 -38.67 -9.50 17.94
N ARG A 91 -38.79 -9.39 19.25
CA ARG A 91 -39.40 -8.23 19.91
C ARG A 91 -38.63 -6.95 19.58
N ARG A 92 -37.30 -6.92 19.72
CA ARG A 92 -36.52 -5.73 19.37
C ARG A 92 -36.65 -5.34 17.90
N LEU A 93 -36.61 -6.30 16.98
CA LEU A 93 -36.80 -6.03 15.56
C LEU A 93 -38.21 -5.46 15.28
N ARG A 94 -39.24 -5.95 15.99
CA ARG A 94 -40.61 -5.43 15.86
C ARG A 94 -40.77 -4.04 16.46
N ASP A 95 -40.30 -3.83 17.69
CA ASP A 95 -40.48 -2.57 18.43
C ASP A 95 -39.81 -1.38 17.71
N HIS A 96 -38.80 -1.67 16.89
CA HIS A 96 -38.07 -0.69 16.08
C HIS A 96 -38.37 -0.81 14.58
N THR A 97 -39.59 -1.25 14.25
CA THR A 97 -40.17 -1.21 12.90
C THR A 97 -39.41 -1.96 11.80
N LEU A 98 -38.50 -2.87 12.13
CA LEU A 98 -37.83 -3.77 11.17
C LEU A 98 -38.72 -4.96 10.80
N LEU A 99 -39.54 -5.42 11.76
CA LEU A 99 -40.59 -6.43 11.55
C LEU A 99 -41.97 -5.85 11.84
N ARG A 100 -42.97 -6.32 11.10
CA ARG A 100 -44.40 -6.13 11.41
C ARG A 100 -44.98 -7.44 11.91
N PHE A 101 -45.98 -7.35 12.78
CA PHE A 101 -46.74 -8.50 13.25
C PHE A 101 -48.22 -8.28 12.94
N GLU A 102 -48.73 -9.00 11.94
CA GLU A 102 -50.08 -8.85 11.39
C GLU A 102 -50.71 -10.24 11.25
N ASP A 103 -51.99 -10.38 11.61
CA ASP A 103 -52.73 -11.65 11.52
C ASP A 103 -52.05 -12.86 12.19
N GLY A 104 -51.33 -12.61 13.29
CA GLY A 104 -50.57 -13.66 14.00
C GLY A 104 -49.28 -14.09 13.32
N GLN A 105 -48.81 -13.34 12.31
CA GLN A 105 -47.63 -13.65 11.51
C GLN A 105 -46.64 -12.49 11.51
N TYR A 106 -45.35 -12.81 11.46
CA TYR A 106 -44.25 -11.86 11.27
C TYR A 106 -44.00 -11.62 9.78
N LEU A 107 -43.78 -10.35 9.44
CA LEU A 107 -43.43 -9.90 8.10
C LEU A 107 -42.28 -8.90 8.18
N LEU A 108 -41.47 -8.84 7.12
CA LEU A 108 -40.49 -7.79 6.97
C LEU A 108 -41.20 -6.46 6.64
N SER A 109 -40.86 -5.39 7.36
CA SER A 109 -41.31 -4.04 6.98
C SER A 109 -40.52 -3.53 5.78
N ASP A 110 -40.96 -2.41 5.19
CA ASP A 110 -40.22 -1.79 4.08
C ASP A 110 -38.84 -1.27 4.52
N ILE A 111 -38.75 -0.70 5.74
CA ILE A 111 -37.48 -0.29 6.34
C ILE A 111 -36.60 -1.51 6.65
N GLY A 112 -37.17 -2.58 7.18
CA GLY A 112 -36.45 -3.84 7.46
C GLY A 112 -35.92 -4.49 6.19
N ARG A 113 -36.68 -4.43 5.10
CA ARG A 113 -36.26 -4.90 3.77
C ARG A 113 -35.09 -4.08 3.24
N ASN A 114 -35.18 -2.76 3.31
CA ASN A 114 -34.11 -1.87 2.86
C ASN A 114 -32.84 -2.05 3.71
N ALA A 115 -32.96 -2.14 5.03
CA ALA A 115 -31.84 -2.40 5.93
C ALA A 115 -31.19 -3.77 5.68
N GLY A 116 -32.01 -4.83 5.50
CA GLY A 116 -31.52 -6.18 5.19
C GLY A 116 -30.83 -6.27 3.83
N ALA A 117 -31.36 -5.60 2.80
CA ALA A 117 -30.74 -5.52 1.49
C ALA A 117 -29.39 -4.78 1.54
N ALA A 118 -29.34 -3.64 2.23
CA ALA A 118 -28.10 -2.89 2.42
C ALA A 118 -27.03 -3.71 3.18
N LEU A 119 -27.42 -4.44 4.23
CA LEU A 119 -26.51 -5.33 4.96
C LEU A 119 -26.01 -6.48 4.10
N THR A 120 -26.89 -7.10 3.32
CA THR A 120 -26.49 -8.19 2.41
C THR A 120 -25.44 -7.69 1.43
N MET A 121 -25.67 -6.52 0.84
CA MET A 121 -24.73 -5.87 -0.07
C MET A 121 -23.39 -5.55 0.59
N LEU A 122 -23.38 -5.02 1.82
CA LEU A 122 -22.14 -4.73 2.57
C LEU A 122 -21.38 -6.01 2.95
N LEU A 123 -22.08 -7.07 3.31
CA LEU A 123 -21.48 -8.37 3.65
C LEU A 123 -20.88 -9.03 2.41
N GLU A 124 -21.56 -8.97 1.26
CA GLU A 124 -21.03 -9.43 -0.02
C GLU A 124 -19.77 -8.64 -0.43
N LEU A 125 -19.79 -7.32 -0.24
CA LEU A 125 -18.63 -6.45 -0.51
C LEU A 125 -17.42 -6.78 0.39
N SER A 126 -17.66 -7.20 1.63
CA SER A 126 -16.59 -7.54 2.59
C SER A 126 -15.87 -8.85 2.30
N GLY A 127 -16.48 -9.75 1.51
CA GLY A 127 -15.96 -11.10 1.25
C GLY A 127 -14.92 -11.19 0.12
N GLU A 128 -14.86 -10.19 -0.77
CA GLU A 128 -13.96 -10.17 -1.92
C GLU A 128 -13.17 -8.85 -1.93
N GLU A 129 -11.84 -8.91 -1.79
CA GLU A 129 -10.95 -7.73 -1.82
C GLU A 129 -11.04 -6.91 -3.14
N ASP A 130 -11.71 -7.47 -4.15
CA ASP A 130 -11.87 -6.95 -5.51
C ASP A 130 -13.33 -6.75 -5.95
N ALA A 131 -14.31 -6.92 -5.07
CA ALA A 131 -15.73 -6.74 -5.41
C ALA A 131 -16.13 -5.26 -5.59
N GLU A 132 -15.39 -4.33 -4.98
CA GLU A 132 -15.82 -2.92 -4.90
C GLU A 132 -15.88 -2.20 -6.25
N LEU A 133 -14.90 -2.41 -7.14
CA LEU A 133 -14.98 -1.86 -8.50
C LEU A 133 -16.16 -2.46 -9.28
N GLY A 134 -16.44 -3.76 -9.08
CA GLY A 134 -17.61 -4.39 -9.68
C GLY A 134 -18.92 -3.79 -9.20
N PHE A 135 -19.01 -3.51 -7.90
CA PHE A 135 -20.15 -2.84 -7.31
C PHE A 135 -20.35 -1.42 -7.85
N LEU A 136 -19.30 -0.58 -7.84
CA LEU A 136 -19.38 0.81 -8.32
C LEU A 136 -19.73 0.89 -9.81
N THR A 137 -19.19 -0.01 -10.62
CA THR A 137 -19.51 -0.06 -12.06
C THR A 137 -20.94 -0.54 -12.33
N ALA A 138 -21.44 -1.50 -11.55
CA ALA A 138 -22.85 -1.92 -11.62
C ALA A 138 -23.81 -0.82 -11.15
N GLN A 139 -23.46 -0.11 -10.09
CA GLN A 139 -24.22 1.03 -9.59
C GLN A 139 -24.30 2.14 -10.64
N LEU A 140 -23.17 2.47 -11.27
CA LEU A 140 -23.12 3.47 -12.34
C LEU A 140 -24.05 3.08 -13.50
N ALA A 141 -23.96 1.84 -13.97
CA ALA A 141 -24.83 1.34 -15.05
C ALA A 141 -26.32 1.41 -14.69
N GLY A 142 -26.68 1.05 -13.45
CA GLY A 142 -28.05 1.11 -12.96
C GLY A 142 -28.58 2.55 -12.87
N LEU A 143 -27.77 3.49 -12.39
CA LEU A 143 -28.14 4.91 -12.32
C LEU A 143 -28.33 5.51 -13.71
N GLN A 144 -27.44 5.20 -14.66
CA GLN A 144 -27.58 5.62 -16.05
C GLN A 144 -28.85 5.05 -16.71
N ALA A 145 -29.15 3.78 -16.49
CA ALA A 145 -30.34 3.13 -17.07
C ALA A 145 -31.68 3.72 -16.61
N VAL A 146 -31.70 4.37 -15.43
CA VAL A 146 -32.90 5.00 -14.85
C VAL A 146 -32.83 6.53 -14.93
N ASP A 147 -31.86 7.08 -15.68
CA ASP A 147 -31.61 8.52 -15.82
C ASP A 147 -31.56 9.24 -14.46
N ARG A 148 -30.81 8.66 -13.52
CA ARG A 148 -30.56 9.20 -12.19
C ARG A 148 -29.18 9.86 -12.14
N ASP A 149 -29.01 10.74 -11.16
CA ASP A 149 -27.72 11.39 -10.96
C ASP A 149 -26.62 10.37 -10.66
N THR A 150 -25.55 10.43 -11.46
CA THR A 150 -24.36 9.58 -11.38
C THR A 150 -23.20 10.23 -10.64
N GLY A 151 -23.34 11.50 -10.21
CA GLY A 151 -22.27 12.29 -9.61
C GLY A 151 -21.53 11.59 -8.47
N ASP A 152 -22.27 11.15 -7.44
CA ASP A 152 -21.69 10.44 -6.29
C ASP A 152 -20.96 9.14 -6.70
N ALA A 153 -21.58 8.35 -7.58
CA ALA A 153 -21.03 7.07 -8.04
C ALA A 153 -19.73 7.27 -8.84
N LEU A 154 -19.69 8.31 -9.68
CA LEU A 154 -18.48 8.70 -10.42
C LEU A 154 -17.38 9.19 -9.47
N GLN A 155 -17.70 9.94 -8.41
CA GLN A 155 -16.71 10.39 -7.43
C GLN A 155 -16.13 9.22 -6.65
N GLN A 156 -16.96 8.27 -6.22
CA GLN A 156 -16.51 7.05 -5.56
C GLN A 156 -15.64 6.19 -6.47
N LEU A 157 -16.03 6.02 -7.73
CA LEU A 157 -15.23 5.32 -8.73
C LEU A 157 -13.85 5.98 -8.89
N LEU A 158 -13.80 7.31 -9.00
CA LEU A 158 -12.54 8.04 -9.09
C LEU A 158 -11.66 7.81 -7.84
N GLY A 159 -12.25 7.88 -6.64
CA GLY A 159 -11.55 7.58 -5.39
C GLY A 159 -10.93 6.20 -5.41
N LYS A 160 -11.72 5.18 -5.74
CA LYS A 160 -11.27 3.79 -5.78
C LYS A 160 -10.13 3.55 -6.79
N LEU A 161 -10.20 4.18 -7.97
CA LEU A 161 -9.14 4.07 -8.98
C LEU A 161 -7.82 4.71 -8.52
N ASN A 162 -7.89 5.84 -7.82
CA ASN A 162 -6.72 6.48 -7.25
C ASN A 162 -6.11 5.62 -6.13
N ASP A 163 -6.94 5.05 -5.25
CA ASP A 163 -6.49 4.15 -4.18
C ASP A 163 -5.80 2.90 -4.73
N LEU A 164 -6.36 2.31 -5.79
CA LEU A 164 -5.72 1.16 -6.47
C LEU A 164 -4.38 1.55 -7.10
N THR A 165 -4.32 2.72 -7.75
CA THR A 165 -3.07 3.22 -8.34
C THR A 165 -2.00 3.37 -7.26
N LEU A 166 -2.32 4.03 -6.14
CA LEU A 166 -1.41 4.21 -5.02
C LEU A 166 -0.97 2.86 -4.43
N HIS A 167 -1.91 1.95 -4.20
CA HIS A 167 -1.61 0.62 -3.67
C HIS A 167 -0.64 -0.15 -4.57
N PHE A 168 -0.78 -0.03 -5.89
CA PHE A 168 0.11 -0.68 -6.84
C PHE A 168 1.49 -0.01 -6.92
N GLU A 169 1.54 1.32 -6.86
CA GLU A 169 2.79 2.07 -6.78
C GLU A 169 3.57 1.72 -5.50
N ASP A 170 2.89 1.62 -4.35
CA ASP A 170 3.48 1.17 -3.08
C ASP A 170 4.01 -0.27 -3.15
N ALA A 171 3.29 -1.17 -3.83
CA ALA A 171 3.74 -2.54 -4.05
C ALA A 171 5.03 -2.57 -4.88
N ILE A 172 5.13 -1.76 -5.93
CA ILE A 172 6.34 -1.61 -6.76
C ILE A 172 7.49 -1.02 -5.93
N ALA A 173 7.24 0.07 -5.20
CA ALA A 173 8.22 0.75 -4.37
C ALA A 173 8.79 -0.15 -3.26
N SER A 174 7.99 -1.11 -2.77
CA SER A 174 8.44 -2.06 -1.74
C SER A 174 9.58 -2.98 -2.18
N GLY A 175 9.82 -3.14 -3.49
CA GLY A 175 10.79 -4.10 -4.03
C GLY A 175 10.48 -5.56 -3.72
N SER A 176 9.31 -5.87 -3.14
CA SER A 176 8.92 -7.22 -2.78
C SER A 176 8.23 -7.90 -3.94
N GLU A 177 8.87 -8.94 -4.49
CA GLU A 177 8.32 -9.78 -5.57
C GLU A 177 6.91 -10.28 -5.22
N PHE A 178 6.72 -10.74 -3.99
CA PHE A 178 5.43 -11.22 -3.51
C PHE A 178 4.34 -10.13 -3.55
N ARG A 179 4.65 -8.92 -3.05
CA ARG A 179 3.69 -7.81 -3.06
C ARG A 179 3.37 -7.38 -4.48
N ILE A 180 4.37 -7.35 -5.37
CA ILE A 180 4.20 -7.04 -6.78
C ILE A 180 3.31 -8.09 -7.48
N LEU A 181 3.54 -9.39 -7.26
CA LEU A 181 2.72 -10.47 -7.82
C LEU A 181 1.29 -10.48 -7.26
N SER A 182 1.12 -10.15 -5.98
CA SER A 182 -0.20 -10.00 -5.36
C SER A 182 -0.97 -8.81 -5.96
N ALA A 183 -0.32 -7.65 -6.05
CA ALA A 183 -0.87 -6.44 -6.66
C ALA A 183 -1.24 -6.65 -8.14
N ARG A 184 -0.41 -7.37 -8.90
CA ARG A 184 -0.70 -7.72 -10.30
C ARG A 184 -1.90 -8.66 -10.44
N ARG A 185 -2.02 -9.69 -9.59
CA ARG A 185 -3.21 -10.56 -9.55
C ARG A 185 -4.48 -9.75 -9.27
N ARG A 186 -4.39 -8.80 -8.34
CA ARG A 186 -5.47 -7.89 -7.99
C ARG A 186 -5.89 -7.00 -9.17
N LEU A 187 -4.92 -6.43 -9.90
CA LEU A 187 -5.20 -5.67 -11.12
C LEU A 187 -5.93 -6.55 -12.17
N ALA A 188 -5.47 -7.77 -12.38
CA ALA A 188 -6.08 -8.71 -13.33
C ALA A 188 -7.52 -9.08 -12.94
N ALA A 189 -7.80 -9.30 -11.65
CA ALA A 189 -9.14 -9.58 -11.15
C ALA A 189 -10.14 -8.43 -11.42
N ASN A 190 -9.64 -7.19 -11.46
CA ASN A 190 -10.44 -5.99 -11.70
C ASN A 190 -10.55 -5.59 -13.18
N ALA A 191 -9.81 -6.22 -14.09
CA ALA A 191 -9.72 -5.82 -15.50
C ALA A 191 -11.10 -5.71 -16.18
N ARG A 192 -11.96 -6.72 -16.01
CA ARG A 192 -13.32 -6.72 -16.59
C ARG A 192 -14.19 -5.54 -16.14
N TRP A 193 -13.99 -5.07 -14.90
CA TRP A 193 -14.76 -3.97 -14.34
C TRP A 193 -14.22 -2.63 -14.84
N LEU A 194 -12.91 -2.51 -15.01
CA LEU A 194 -12.29 -1.36 -15.66
C LEU A 194 -12.75 -1.21 -17.11
N ASP A 195 -12.82 -2.31 -17.87
CA ASP A 195 -13.32 -2.30 -19.24
C ASP A 195 -14.79 -1.87 -19.32
N ARG A 196 -15.64 -2.45 -18.45
CA ARG A 196 -17.05 -2.07 -18.37
C ARG A 196 -17.22 -0.61 -17.93
N GLY A 197 -16.47 -0.13 -16.95
CA GLY A 197 -16.47 1.26 -16.53
C GLY A 197 -16.06 2.21 -17.66
N THR A 198 -15.07 1.83 -18.47
CA THR A 198 -14.64 2.59 -19.65
C THR A 198 -15.76 2.71 -20.69
N ALA A 199 -16.50 1.62 -20.94
CA ALA A 199 -17.66 1.67 -21.84
C ALA A 199 -18.75 2.61 -21.30
N LEU A 200 -19.11 2.50 -20.02
CA LEU A 200 -20.14 3.35 -19.41
C LEU A 200 -19.77 4.84 -19.42
N LEU A 201 -18.48 5.16 -19.24
CA LEU A 201 -17.98 6.54 -19.33
C LEU A 201 -18.01 7.08 -20.75
N ARG A 202 -17.74 6.24 -21.76
CA ARG A 202 -17.87 6.64 -23.17
C ARG A 202 -19.33 6.95 -23.51
N ASP A 203 -20.24 6.10 -23.07
CA ASP A 203 -21.68 6.32 -23.29
C ASP A 203 -22.15 7.59 -22.56
N LEU A 204 -21.66 7.84 -21.33
CA LEU A 204 -21.94 9.06 -20.57
C LEU A 204 -21.42 10.32 -21.28
N LEU A 205 -20.22 10.26 -21.85
CA LEU A 205 -19.59 11.39 -22.56
C LEU A 205 -20.14 11.59 -23.97
N ALA A 206 -20.91 10.64 -24.50
CA ALA A 206 -21.59 10.77 -25.79
C ALA A 206 -22.90 11.58 -25.69
N ASP A 207 -23.40 11.82 -24.46
CA ASP A 207 -24.55 12.67 -24.21
C ASP A 207 -24.17 14.15 -24.38
N GLU A 208 -24.83 14.84 -25.33
CA GLU A 208 -24.58 16.26 -25.64
C GLU A 208 -25.07 17.19 -24.52
N ASP A 209 -26.00 16.75 -23.68
CA ASP A 209 -26.61 17.53 -22.61
C ASP A 209 -25.97 17.26 -21.23
N ILE A 210 -24.82 16.58 -21.19
CA ILE A 210 -24.12 16.28 -19.94
C ILE A 210 -23.69 17.57 -19.20
N PRO A 211 -24.04 17.75 -17.92
CA PRO A 211 -23.55 18.84 -17.09
C PRO A 211 -22.03 18.88 -17.03
N PHE A 212 -21.47 20.08 -17.10
CA PHE A 212 -20.03 20.34 -17.12
C PHE A 212 -19.26 19.66 -15.97
N GLU A 213 -19.82 19.66 -14.76
CA GLU A 213 -19.21 19.01 -13.59
C GLU A 213 -19.09 17.50 -13.78
N ARG A 214 -20.12 16.86 -14.36
CA ARG A 214 -20.13 15.41 -14.66
C ARG A 214 -19.15 15.07 -15.77
N ALA A 215 -19.07 15.89 -16.82
CA ALA A 215 -18.09 15.73 -17.89
C ALA A 215 -16.64 15.85 -17.37
N THR A 216 -16.37 16.84 -16.51
CA THR A 216 -15.07 17.03 -15.87
C THR A 216 -14.69 15.82 -15.01
N LEU A 217 -15.64 15.30 -14.24
CA LEU A 217 -15.42 14.12 -13.40
C LEU A 217 -15.13 12.86 -14.24
N ALA A 218 -15.89 12.64 -15.32
CA ALA A 218 -15.64 11.55 -16.26
C ALA A 218 -14.25 11.64 -16.92
N GLN A 219 -13.80 12.85 -17.28
CA GLN A 219 -12.45 13.06 -17.81
C GLN A 219 -11.36 12.73 -16.76
N ARG A 220 -11.55 13.13 -15.50
CA ARG A 220 -10.63 12.78 -14.40
C ARG A 220 -10.55 11.27 -14.19
N ILE A 221 -11.67 10.57 -14.32
CA ILE A 221 -11.70 9.11 -14.27
C ILE A 221 -10.91 8.51 -15.43
N GLY A 222 -11.07 9.02 -16.66
CA GLY A 222 -10.27 8.58 -17.81
C GLY A 222 -8.76 8.77 -17.61
N LEU A 223 -8.34 9.87 -16.97
CA LEU A 223 -6.94 10.08 -16.60
C LEU A 223 -6.45 9.07 -15.55
N ALA A 224 -7.27 8.77 -14.53
CA ALA A 224 -6.95 7.76 -13.52
C ALA A 224 -6.82 6.36 -14.14
N GLN A 225 -7.72 5.99 -15.06
CA GLN A 225 -7.64 4.74 -15.82
C GLN A 225 -6.37 4.66 -16.68
N SER A 226 -5.96 5.77 -17.31
CA SER A 226 -4.70 5.83 -18.07
C SER A 226 -3.46 5.65 -17.18
N ARG A 227 -3.48 6.15 -15.95
CA ARG A 227 -2.40 5.90 -14.98
C ARG A 227 -2.37 4.42 -14.59
N LEU A 228 -3.53 3.85 -14.25
CA LEU A 228 -3.66 2.44 -13.89
C LEU A 228 -3.17 1.50 -15.00
N ALA A 229 -3.47 1.81 -16.26
CA ALA A 229 -2.97 1.04 -17.41
C ALA A 229 -1.44 1.08 -17.55
N ARG A 230 -0.80 2.18 -17.15
CA ARG A 230 0.68 2.31 -17.17
C ARG A 230 1.35 1.51 -16.06
N VAL A 231 0.65 1.23 -14.95
CA VAL A 231 1.17 0.44 -13.83
C VAL A 231 1.54 -0.98 -14.27
N ASP A 232 0.81 -1.59 -15.21
CA ASP A 232 1.09 -2.96 -15.67
C ASP A 232 2.51 -3.08 -16.29
N ALA A 233 2.91 -2.10 -17.11
CA ALA A 233 4.27 -2.02 -17.64
C ALA A 233 5.31 -1.80 -16.54
N SER A 234 4.97 -1.06 -15.47
CA SER A 234 5.84 -0.86 -14.31
C SER A 234 5.99 -2.12 -13.47
N PHE A 235 4.95 -2.94 -13.32
CA PHE A 235 5.09 -4.26 -12.69
C PHE A 235 6.07 -5.14 -13.45
N GLN A 236 5.98 -5.21 -14.78
CA GLN A 236 6.89 -6.03 -15.57
C GLN A 236 8.35 -5.57 -15.44
N ARG A 237 8.59 -4.25 -15.45
CA ARG A 237 9.93 -3.69 -15.22
C ARG A 237 10.46 -3.99 -13.82
N ALA A 238 9.62 -3.86 -12.80
CA ALA A 238 9.99 -4.15 -11.42
C ALA A 238 10.35 -5.64 -11.23
N LEU A 239 9.55 -6.55 -11.80
CA LEU A 239 9.84 -7.99 -11.77
C LEU A 239 11.13 -8.34 -12.52
N ASN A 240 11.36 -7.76 -13.71
CA ASN A 240 12.61 -7.97 -14.44
C ASN A 240 13.84 -7.48 -13.65
N LYS A 241 13.70 -6.37 -12.90
CA LYS A 241 14.76 -5.85 -12.03
C LYS A 241 15.01 -6.77 -10.83
N ILE A 242 13.97 -7.33 -10.23
CA ILE A 242 14.11 -8.33 -9.16
C ILE A 242 14.78 -9.59 -9.68
N GLU A 243 14.35 -10.07 -10.85
CA GLU A 243 14.88 -11.26 -11.49
C GLU A 243 16.37 -11.10 -11.84
N SER A 244 16.81 -9.92 -12.32
CA SER A 244 18.22 -9.66 -12.60
C SER A 244 19.09 -9.56 -11.34
N GLN A 245 18.49 -9.26 -10.19
CA GLN A 245 19.14 -9.21 -8.88
C GLN A 245 19.02 -10.52 -8.10
N ARG A 246 18.41 -11.55 -8.70
CA ARG A 246 18.08 -12.79 -8.02
C ARG A 246 19.34 -13.60 -7.72
N VAL A 247 19.54 -13.91 -6.45
CA VAL A 247 20.65 -14.77 -6.00
C VAL A 247 20.22 -16.23 -6.09
N THR A 248 20.92 -16.99 -6.94
CA THR A 248 20.78 -18.45 -7.01
C THR A 248 21.57 -19.10 -5.88
N LEU A 249 20.92 -20.00 -5.15
CA LEU A 249 21.48 -20.76 -4.04
C LEU A 249 22.12 -22.03 -4.59
N GLY A 250 23.43 -21.95 -4.84
CA GLY A 250 24.24 -23.06 -5.35
C GLY A 250 23.91 -23.44 -6.80
N GLY A 251 24.30 -24.66 -7.19
CA GLY A 251 24.12 -25.17 -8.57
C GLY A 251 22.74 -25.78 -8.87
N SER A 252 21.78 -25.68 -7.94
CA SER A 252 20.46 -26.32 -8.05
C SER A 252 19.44 -25.52 -8.89
N GLY A 253 19.73 -24.24 -9.15
CA GLY A 253 18.79 -23.32 -9.78
C GLY A 253 17.71 -22.76 -8.84
N ILE A 254 17.74 -23.12 -7.55
CA ILE A 254 16.82 -22.58 -6.53
C ILE A 254 17.26 -21.17 -6.16
N SER A 255 16.35 -20.20 -6.13
CA SER A 255 16.63 -18.82 -5.72
C SER A 255 16.25 -18.55 -4.26
N SER A 256 16.76 -17.45 -3.70
CA SER A 256 16.30 -16.94 -2.39
C SER A 256 14.80 -16.65 -2.36
N SER A 257 14.20 -16.24 -3.48
CA SER A 257 12.75 -16.05 -3.61
C SER A 257 11.97 -17.35 -3.51
N ASP A 258 12.49 -18.44 -4.09
CA ASP A 258 11.85 -19.77 -4.02
C ASP A 258 11.82 -20.29 -2.59
N VAL A 259 12.93 -20.11 -1.86
CA VAL A 259 13.01 -20.46 -0.44
C VAL A 259 12.05 -19.60 0.40
N ALA A 260 12.02 -18.29 0.17
CA ALA A 260 11.09 -17.39 0.87
C ALA A 260 9.61 -17.69 0.55
N GLY A 261 9.32 -18.11 -0.68
CA GLY A 261 7.98 -18.56 -1.09
C GLY A 261 7.58 -19.86 -0.40
N TRP A 262 8.47 -20.85 -0.40
CA TRP A 262 8.25 -22.13 0.27
C TRP A 262 8.03 -21.96 1.78
N LEU A 263 8.88 -21.18 2.46
CA LEU A 263 8.75 -20.92 3.90
C LEU A 263 7.39 -20.30 4.28
N ARG A 264 6.84 -19.40 3.46
CA ARG A 264 5.52 -18.79 3.71
C ARG A 264 4.36 -19.77 3.55
N GLY A 265 4.55 -20.86 2.82
CA GLY A 265 3.54 -21.91 2.65
C GLY A 265 3.47 -22.91 3.81
N LEU A 266 4.41 -22.82 4.76
CA LEU A 266 4.48 -23.71 5.91
C LEU A 266 3.65 -23.18 7.07
N ASP A 267 3.05 -24.08 7.83
CA ASP A 267 2.37 -23.72 9.08
C ASP A 267 3.40 -23.44 10.20
N ALA A 268 2.91 -22.89 11.32
CA ALA A 268 3.76 -22.52 12.44
C ALA A 268 4.52 -23.73 13.03
N ALA A 269 3.93 -24.93 12.99
CA ALA A 269 4.55 -26.14 13.50
C ALA A 269 5.71 -26.60 12.61
N ALA A 270 5.53 -26.58 11.29
CA ALA A 270 6.57 -26.91 10.32
C ALA A 270 7.71 -25.88 10.37
N LEU A 271 7.40 -24.59 10.48
CA LEU A 271 8.41 -23.54 10.65
C LEU A 271 9.21 -23.72 11.94
N ALA A 272 8.54 -23.99 13.07
CA ALA A 272 9.21 -24.29 14.32
C ALA A 272 10.11 -25.53 14.23
N GLY A 273 9.67 -26.56 13.50
CA GLY A 273 10.45 -27.76 13.22
C GLY A 273 11.75 -27.47 12.44
N LEU A 274 11.73 -26.55 11.48
CA LEU A 274 12.93 -26.12 10.76
C LEU A 274 13.95 -25.41 11.65
N CYS A 275 13.50 -24.80 12.74
CA CYS A 275 14.36 -24.08 13.69
C CYS A 275 14.86 -24.94 14.86
N ALA A 276 14.40 -26.20 14.98
CA ALA A 276 14.58 -27.03 16.18
C ALA A 276 16.04 -27.22 16.62
N ASP A 277 16.98 -27.31 15.67
CA ASP A 277 18.42 -27.44 15.93
C ASP A 277 19.24 -26.24 15.41
N ALA A 278 18.58 -25.26 14.78
CA ALA A 278 19.22 -24.06 14.24
C ALA A 278 19.37 -22.96 15.31
N LEU A 279 18.50 -22.99 16.32
CA LEU A 279 18.55 -22.10 17.46
C LEU A 279 19.38 -22.77 18.55
N THR A 280 20.67 -22.42 18.63
CA THR A 280 21.42 -22.69 19.85
C THR A 280 20.82 -21.80 20.94
N PRO A 281 20.41 -22.31 22.11
CA PRO A 281 20.16 -21.49 23.29
C PRO A 281 21.52 -20.99 23.79
N CYS A 282 22.17 -20.14 23.01
CA CYS A 282 23.17 -19.25 23.54
C CYS A 282 22.35 -18.09 24.10
N PRO A 283 22.23 -17.93 25.43
CA PRO A 283 22.09 -16.59 25.92
C PRO A 283 23.42 -15.96 25.54
N ASP A 284 23.48 -15.33 24.36
CA ASP A 284 24.48 -14.33 24.12
C ASP A 284 24.11 -13.25 25.12
N LEU A 285 24.66 -13.38 26.34
CA LEU A 285 24.67 -12.33 27.32
C LEU A 285 25.32 -11.20 26.55
N THR A 286 24.51 -10.28 26.05
CA THR A 286 24.97 -9.03 25.48
C THR A 286 25.56 -8.26 26.65
N LEU A 287 26.73 -8.68 27.10
CA LEU A 287 27.54 -7.98 28.06
C LEU A 287 27.96 -6.75 27.26
N LEU A 288 27.38 -5.61 27.64
CA LEU A 288 27.76 -4.30 27.14
C LEU A 288 29.25 -3.98 27.41
N ALA A 289 29.96 -4.87 28.12
CA ALA A 289 31.38 -4.84 28.38
C ALA A 289 32.10 -5.94 27.58
N GLY A 290 33.11 -5.57 26.79
CA GLY A 290 33.92 -6.51 26.02
C GLY A 290 34.69 -7.50 26.91
N GLY A 291 35.19 -8.60 26.34
CA GLY A 291 35.86 -9.66 27.11
C GLY A 291 37.06 -9.21 27.97
N HIS A 292 37.73 -8.11 27.60
CA HIS A 292 38.82 -7.51 28.37
C HIS A 292 38.32 -6.81 29.64
N GLU A 293 37.18 -6.12 29.58
CA GLU A 293 36.55 -5.46 30.74
C GLU A 293 36.12 -6.45 31.82
N LEU A 294 35.71 -7.66 31.39
CA LEU A 294 35.36 -8.74 32.31
C LEU A 294 36.61 -9.35 32.96
N LEU A 295 37.70 -9.48 32.19
CA LEU A 295 38.98 -9.96 32.69
C LEU A 295 39.59 -8.97 33.69
N ASP A 296 39.58 -7.67 33.37
CA ASP A 296 40.09 -6.60 34.24
C ASP A 296 39.29 -6.47 35.54
N ARG A 297 38.00 -6.83 35.56
CA ARG A 297 37.21 -6.92 36.80
C ARG A 297 37.38 -8.23 37.54
N ALA A 298 37.69 -9.32 36.85
CA ALA A 298 37.85 -10.64 37.45
C ALA A 298 39.24 -10.82 38.10
N GLU A 299 40.31 -10.26 37.52
CA GLU A 299 41.68 -10.40 38.03
C GLU A 299 41.86 -9.83 39.46
N PRO A 300 41.43 -8.60 39.79
CA PRO A 300 41.57 -8.07 41.15
C PRO A 300 40.73 -8.84 42.17
N ALA A 301 39.53 -9.30 41.75
CA ALA A 301 38.66 -10.11 42.59
C ALA A 301 39.24 -11.50 42.87
N ALA A 302 39.89 -12.12 41.88
CA ALA A 302 40.60 -13.39 42.04
C ALA A 302 41.89 -13.25 42.87
N ALA A 303 42.56 -12.10 42.79
CA ALA A 303 43.74 -11.76 43.57
C ALA A 303 43.43 -11.30 45.02
N ASN A 304 42.15 -11.22 45.41
CA ASN A 304 41.68 -10.64 46.69
C ASN A 304 42.22 -9.21 46.94
N GLU A 305 42.45 -8.44 45.87
CA GLU A 305 42.81 -7.05 46.01
C GLU A 305 41.59 -6.25 46.53
N PRO A 306 41.79 -5.28 47.43
CA PRO A 306 40.69 -4.46 47.92
C PRO A 306 40.09 -3.67 46.75
N VAL A 307 38.88 -4.05 46.36
CA VAL A 307 38.10 -3.35 45.34
C VAL A 307 37.86 -1.92 45.84
N PRO A 308 38.28 -0.87 45.10
CA PRO A 308 37.94 0.50 45.47
C PRO A 308 36.42 0.61 45.55
N GLU A 309 35.92 1.14 46.66
CA GLU A 309 34.50 1.31 46.93
C GLU A 309 33.85 1.98 45.72
N ALA A 310 32.81 1.35 45.16
CA ALA A 310 32.16 1.80 43.94
C ALA A 310 31.77 3.27 44.11
N ALA A 311 32.57 4.17 43.52
CA ALA A 311 32.27 5.58 43.51
C ALA A 311 30.85 5.70 42.98
N ALA A 312 29.97 6.33 43.78
CA ALA A 312 28.57 6.48 43.43
C ALA A 312 28.49 6.92 41.96
N ALA A 313 27.86 6.09 41.13
CA ALA A 313 27.64 6.39 39.71
C ALA A 313 26.60 7.51 39.61
N VAL A 314 26.98 8.70 40.09
CA VAL A 314 26.29 9.93 39.81
C VAL A 314 26.71 10.28 38.41
N LEU A 315 25.77 10.16 37.48
CA LEU A 315 25.96 10.71 36.14
C LEU A 315 26.42 12.17 36.31
N PRO A 316 27.49 12.60 35.64
CA PRO A 316 27.86 14.01 35.65
C PRO A 316 26.64 14.84 35.21
N ALA A 317 26.53 16.07 35.71
CA ALA A 317 25.48 16.97 35.27
C ALA A 317 25.48 17.05 33.73
N PRO A 318 24.30 17.11 33.07
CA PRO A 318 24.22 17.14 31.61
C PRO A 318 25.12 18.25 31.08
N ASP A 319 26.11 17.85 30.30
CA ASP A 319 26.98 18.77 29.57
C ASP A 319 26.27 19.10 28.26
N ASP A 320 26.35 20.36 27.82
CA ASP A 320 25.82 20.73 26.51
C ASP A 320 26.62 19.95 25.47
N ALA A 321 25.93 19.12 24.69
CA ALA A 321 26.58 18.32 23.65
C ALA A 321 27.42 19.26 22.77
N PRO A 322 28.72 18.98 22.56
CA PRO A 322 29.50 19.78 21.64
C PRO A 322 28.76 19.86 20.31
N ILE A 323 28.61 21.07 19.79
CA ILE A 323 27.94 21.32 18.51
C ILE A 323 28.51 20.31 17.53
N ALA A 324 27.66 19.40 17.05
CA ALA A 324 28.08 18.37 16.12
C ALA A 324 28.84 19.08 14.99
N PRO A 325 30.07 18.64 14.63
CA PRO A 325 30.74 19.21 13.48
C PRO A 325 29.77 19.14 12.31
N ALA A 326 29.68 20.22 11.53
CA ALA A 326 28.84 20.26 10.34
C ALA A 326 29.03 18.96 9.56
N PRO A 327 27.95 18.36 9.01
CA PRO A 327 28.04 17.10 8.28
C PRO A 327 29.23 17.18 7.34
N GLN A 328 30.12 16.17 7.39
CA GLN A 328 31.31 16.15 6.54
C GLN A 328 30.83 16.35 5.10
N MET A 329 31.15 17.49 4.51
CA MET A 329 30.90 17.74 3.09
C MET A 329 31.53 16.58 2.32
N GLU A 330 30.76 15.95 1.44
CA GLU A 330 31.27 14.87 0.60
C GLU A 330 32.54 15.34 -0.12
N ASP A 331 33.61 14.53 -0.04
CA ASP A 331 34.86 14.82 -0.72
C ASP A 331 34.74 14.48 -2.22
N LEU A 332 34.30 15.47 -3.00
CA LEU A 332 34.05 15.33 -4.44
C LEU A 332 35.32 15.46 -5.31
N ARG A 333 36.53 15.54 -4.72
CA ARG A 333 37.77 15.76 -5.49
C ARG A 333 38.03 14.70 -6.55
N LEU A 334 37.69 13.43 -6.26
CA LEU A 334 37.85 12.33 -7.22
C LEU A 334 36.91 12.47 -8.42
N LEU A 335 35.69 12.96 -8.21
CA LEU A 335 34.73 13.25 -9.26
C LEU A 335 35.24 14.40 -10.15
N GLU A 336 35.68 15.49 -9.53
CA GLU A 336 36.16 16.68 -10.25
C GLU A 336 37.40 16.37 -11.10
N LEU A 337 38.39 15.66 -10.54
CA LEU A 337 39.58 15.24 -11.28
C LEU A 337 39.23 14.32 -12.46
N PHE A 338 38.27 13.41 -12.26
CA PHE A 338 37.83 12.54 -13.33
C PHE A 338 37.06 13.29 -14.41
N GLY A 339 36.17 14.22 -14.03
CA GLY A 339 35.48 15.12 -14.96
C GLY A 339 36.46 15.96 -15.78
N GLN A 340 37.51 16.50 -15.18
CA GLN A 340 38.56 17.22 -15.90
C GLN A 340 39.31 16.33 -16.90
N ARG A 341 39.58 15.06 -16.55
CA ARG A 341 40.20 14.09 -17.47
C ARG A 341 39.30 13.80 -18.66
N MET A 342 38.01 13.60 -18.41
CA MET A 342 37.00 13.33 -19.43
C MET A 342 36.78 14.52 -20.36
N ALA A 343 36.83 15.76 -19.84
CA ALA A 343 36.66 16.99 -20.62
C ALA A 343 37.82 17.26 -21.60
N ARG A 344 38.98 16.61 -21.40
CA ARG A 344 40.16 16.73 -22.28
C ARG A 344 40.17 15.72 -23.43
N LEU A 345 39.21 14.80 -23.48
CA LEU A 345 39.13 13.80 -24.53
C LEU A 345 38.74 14.47 -25.86
N THR A 346 39.61 14.37 -26.86
CA THR A 346 39.39 14.91 -28.22
C THR A 346 39.07 13.82 -29.25
N ALA A 347 39.22 12.56 -28.86
CA ALA A 347 38.97 11.39 -29.69
C ALA A 347 38.37 10.25 -28.86
N PRO A 348 37.67 9.28 -29.50
CA PRO A 348 37.26 8.05 -28.85
C PRO A 348 38.43 7.40 -28.11
N SER A 349 38.23 7.04 -26.84
CA SER A 349 39.28 6.52 -25.97
C SER A 349 38.79 5.27 -25.25
N ALA A 350 39.63 4.24 -25.17
CA ALA A 350 39.25 2.97 -24.56
C ALA A 350 39.13 3.08 -23.04
N LEU A 351 38.23 2.31 -22.43
CA LEU A 351 38.07 2.29 -20.96
C LEU A 351 39.35 1.88 -20.24
N ALA A 352 40.13 0.96 -20.82
CA ALA A 352 41.44 0.56 -20.27
C ALA A 352 42.46 1.70 -20.20
N ASP A 353 42.29 2.76 -20.97
CA ASP A 353 43.22 3.91 -20.93
C ASP A 353 42.74 5.00 -19.96
N ILE A 354 41.44 5.03 -19.65
CA ILE A 354 40.81 6.13 -18.89
C ILE A 354 40.59 5.76 -17.43
N VAL A 355 40.24 4.51 -17.16
CA VAL A 355 39.75 4.05 -15.86
C VAL A 355 40.87 3.63 -14.91
N PRO A 356 41.96 2.96 -15.32
CA PRO A 356 43.01 2.51 -14.40
C PRO A 356 43.81 3.65 -13.75
N GLY A 357 44.59 3.29 -12.72
CA GLY A 357 45.41 4.19 -11.91
C GLY A 357 44.88 4.43 -10.49
N GLY A 358 45.79 4.59 -9.53
CA GLY A 358 45.44 4.70 -8.11
C GLY A 358 45.06 3.34 -7.51
N SER A 359 44.16 3.31 -6.53
CA SER A 359 43.69 2.06 -5.91
C SER A 359 42.51 1.45 -6.67
N PHE A 360 42.25 0.15 -6.45
CA PHE A 360 41.07 -0.53 -7.00
C PHE A 360 39.77 0.23 -6.70
N ALA A 361 39.60 0.73 -5.47
CA ALA A 361 38.43 1.50 -5.08
C ALA A 361 38.23 2.77 -5.94
N GLN A 362 39.32 3.48 -6.27
CA GLN A 362 39.24 4.65 -7.12
C GLN A 362 38.92 4.29 -8.58
N ALA A 363 39.47 3.19 -9.09
CA ALA A 363 39.13 2.69 -10.43
C ALA A 363 37.67 2.23 -10.51
N SER A 364 37.17 1.49 -9.51
CA SER A 364 35.77 1.09 -9.40
C SER A 364 34.83 2.30 -9.30
N TYR A 365 35.23 3.33 -8.55
CA TYR A 365 34.48 4.58 -8.46
C TYR A 365 34.35 5.26 -9.84
N ARG A 366 35.45 5.39 -10.59
CA ARG A 366 35.41 5.94 -11.96
C ARG A 366 34.51 5.10 -12.89
N MET A 367 34.54 3.77 -12.77
CA MET A 367 33.62 2.90 -13.51
C MET A 367 32.16 3.17 -13.17
N SER A 368 31.83 3.34 -11.89
CA SER A 368 30.45 3.67 -11.50
C SER A 368 29.99 5.03 -12.05
N LEU A 369 30.88 6.01 -12.14
CA LEU A 369 30.59 7.31 -12.74
C LEU A 369 30.33 7.22 -14.24
N LEU A 370 31.08 6.36 -14.95
CA LEU A 370 30.86 6.11 -16.37
C LEU A 370 29.54 5.36 -16.65
N ALA A 371 29.16 4.42 -15.77
CA ALA A 371 27.85 3.76 -15.85
C ALA A 371 26.72 4.78 -15.62
N LEU A 372 26.88 5.67 -14.64
CA LEU A 372 25.95 6.76 -14.37
C LEU A 372 25.80 7.71 -15.57
N LEU A 373 26.91 8.07 -16.25
CA LEU A 373 26.89 8.89 -17.47
C LEU A 373 26.12 8.26 -18.62
N ARG A 374 26.26 6.94 -18.82
CA ARG A 374 25.52 6.21 -19.86
C ARG A 374 24.02 6.23 -19.59
N ASP A 375 23.63 6.04 -18.33
CA ASP A 375 22.22 5.88 -17.96
C ASP A 375 21.51 7.24 -17.76
N ALA A 376 22.25 8.34 -17.67
CA ALA A 376 21.73 9.70 -17.49
C ALA A 376 20.78 10.19 -18.61
N ASP A 377 20.89 9.63 -19.82
CA ASP A 377 19.99 9.93 -20.95
C ASP A 377 18.63 9.23 -20.86
N ALA A 378 18.56 8.07 -20.18
CA ALA A 378 17.34 7.27 -20.10
C ALA A 378 16.37 7.80 -19.03
N ASP A 379 16.89 8.41 -17.97
CA ASP A 379 16.12 8.77 -16.76
C ASP A 379 15.82 10.27 -16.62
N GLY A 380 16.16 11.11 -17.62
CA GLY A 380 15.96 12.57 -17.54
C GLY A 380 16.81 13.26 -16.46
N MET A 381 17.82 12.56 -15.92
CA MET A 381 18.66 13.01 -14.80
C MET A 381 19.63 14.15 -15.21
N ARG A 382 19.88 14.34 -16.51
CA ARG A 382 20.75 15.42 -17.03
C ARG A 382 20.27 16.83 -16.70
N GLU A 383 18.97 17.02 -16.50
CA GLU A 383 18.36 18.34 -16.28
C GLU A 383 18.11 18.66 -14.79
N ALA A 384 18.40 17.73 -13.87
CA ALA A 384 18.08 17.89 -12.45
C ALA A 384 19.28 18.34 -11.61
N GLY A 385 19.11 19.42 -10.85
CA GLY A 385 20.01 19.83 -9.76
C GLY A 385 21.15 20.82 -10.12
N GLU A 386 21.80 21.33 -9.09
CA GLU A 386 22.98 22.22 -9.16
C GLU A 386 24.16 21.55 -8.43
N GLY A 387 25.40 21.74 -8.93
CA GLY A 387 26.63 21.25 -8.30
C GLY A 387 27.48 20.28 -9.15
N PRO A 388 28.65 19.84 -8.64
CA PRO A 388 29.65 19.11 -9.44
C PRO A 388 29.16 17.79 -10.06
N ILE A 389 28.22 17.09 -9.39
CA ILE A 389 27.60 15.88 -9.93
C ILE A 389 26.72 16.21 -11.13
N ALA A 390 25.90 17.26 -11.04
CA ALA A 390 25.04 17.69 -12.14
C ALA A 390 25.89 18.17 -13.34
N ASP A 391 26.99 18.87 -13.10
CA ASP A 391 27.94 19.27 -14.15
C ASP A 391 28.60 18.06 -14.82
N PHE A 392 28.96 17.05 -14.04
CA PHE A 392 29.49 15.79 -14.57
C PHE A 392 28.46 15.07 -15.46
N LEU A 393 27.19 14.96 -15.04
CA LEU A 393 26.15 14.28 -15.83
C LEU A 393 25.88 14.97 -17.19
N ARG A 394 26.08 16.28 -17.27
CA ARG A 394 25.89 17.07 -18.50
C ARG A 394 27.06 16.98 -19.48
N MET A 395 28.12 16.25 -19.14
CA MET A 395 29.28 16.14 -20.02
C MET A 395 28.91 15.63 -21.43
N PRO A 396 29.45 16.24 -22.50
CA PRO A 396 29.14 15.88 -23.88
C PRO A 396 29.94 14.64 -24.30
N VAL A 397 29.73 13.52 -23.60
CA VAL A 397 30.38 12.25 -23.88
C VAL A 397 29.33 11.14 -23.94
N ASP A 398 29.56 10.18 -24.83
CA ASP A 398 28.82 8.92 -24.90
C ASP A 398 29.71 7.80 -24.39
N VAL A 399 29.17 6.98 -23.50
CA VAL A 399 29.89 5.85 -22.90
C VAL A 399 29.31 4.55 -23.43
N ARG A 400 30.16 3.67 -23.98
CA ARG A 400 29.77 2.38 -24.55
C ARG A 400 30.49 1.27 -23.80
N PHE A 401 29.72 0.29 -23.31
CA PHE A 401 30.26 -0.92 -22.68
C PHE A 401 29.94 -2.14 -23.54
N SER A 402 30.85 -3.12 -23.51
CA SER A 402 30.67 -4.49 -23.99
C SER A 402 30.48 -5.44 -22.82
N GLU A 403 30.12 -6.69 -23.09
CA GLU A 403 30.12 -7.77 -22.09
C GLU A 403 31.48 -8.48 -21.99
N GLN A 404 32.42 -8.16 -22.87
CA GLN A 404 33.75 -8.76 -22.89
C GLN A 404 34.69 -8.09 -21.89
N LEU A 405 35.53 -8.87 -21.24
CA LEU A 405 36.62 -8.39 -20.38
C LEU A 405 37.95 -8.47 -21.14
N GLN A 406 38.81 -7.50 -20.92
CA GLN A 406 40.20 -7.51 -21.37
C GLN A 406 41.17 -7.32 -20.19
N PRO A 407 42.35 -7.96 -20.22
CA PRO A 407 43.38 -7.72 -19.22
C PRO A 407 43.90 -6.28 -19.34
N VAL A 408 44.33 -5.72 -18.21
CA VAL A 408 44.92 -4.38 -18.14
C VAL A 408 46.26 -4.45 -17.42
N GLU A 409 47.26 -3.71 -17.89
CA GLU A 409 48.54 -3.56 -17.20
C GLU A 409 48.42 -2.47 -16.11
N ASP A 410 47.79 -2.80 -14.98
CA ASP A 410 47.68 -1.95 -13.78
C ASP A 410 47.88 -2.79 -12.51
N ASP A 411 48.60 -2.23 -11.52
CA ASP A 411 48.94 -2.93 -10.28
C ASP A 411 47.71 -3.31 -9.42
N ASN A 412 46.59 -2.60 -9.59
CA ASN A 412 45.38 -2.77 -8.79
C ASN A 412 44.16 -3.28 -9.59
N VAL A 413 44.24 -3.32 -10.93
CA VAL A 413 43.14 -3.73 -11.81
C VAL A 413 43.62 -4.79 -12.80
N ALA A 414 43.27 -6.06 -12.57
CA ALA A 414 43.71 -7.17 -13.41
C ALA A 414 42.98 -7.25 -14.77
N ALA A 415 41.71 -6.85 -14.82
CA ALA A 415 40.90 -6.84 -16.04
C ALA A 415 39.80 -5.79 -15.96
N ILE A 416 39.38 -5.29 -17.12
CA ILE A 416 38.30 -4.31 -17.27
C ILE A 416 37.36 -4.70 -18.41
N THR A 417 36.11 -4.28 -18.31
CA THR A 417 35.16 -4.34 -19.42
C THR A 417 35.69 -3.57 -20.64
N VAL A 418 35.63 -4.22 -21.80
CA VAL A 418 35.90 -3.60 -23.10
C VAL A 418 34.84 -2.53 -23.34
N GLY A 419 35.28 -1.34 -23.71
CA GLY A 419 34.38 -0.23 -23.99
C GLY A 419 35.16 1.02 -24.38
N GLU A 420 34.42 2.06 -24.72
CA GLU A 420 34.98 3.35 -25.12
C GLU A 420 34.15 4.52 -24.58
N VAL A 421 34.83 5.64 -24.39
CA VAL A 421 34.22 6.95 -24.20
C VAL A 421 34.41 7.73 -25.49
N VAL A 422 33.32 8.21 -26.06
CA VAL A 422 33.29 8.99 -27.31
C VAL A 422 32.86 10.42 -27.00
N PRO A 423 33.71 11.43 -27.22
CA PRO A 423 33.29 12.83 -27.16
C PRO A 423 32.20 13.09 -28.21
N ARG A 424 31.08 13.69 -27.80
CA ARG A 424 30.06 14.16 -28.73
C ARG A 424 30.49 15.47 -29.36
N PRO A 425 30.29 15.67 -30.68
CA PRO A 425 30.48 16.98 -31.28
C PRO A 425 29.52 17.97 -30.60
N ALA A 426 30.00 19.18 -30.31
CA ALA A 426 29.11 20.25 -29.88
C ALA A 426 28.09 20.48 -31.01
N ASP A 427 26.79 20.45 -30.68
CA ASP A 427 25.75 20.82 -31.64
C ASP A 427 26.09 22.21 -32.20
N PRO A 428 26.16 22.39 -33.53
CA PRO A 428 26.30 23.71 -34.10
C PRO A 428 25.03 24.50 -33.75
N ILE A 429 25.22 25.58 -32.99
CA ILE A 429 24.18 26.58 -32.65
C ILE A 429 23.59 27.17 -33.92
#